data_AF-E9RZS0-F1
#
_entry.id   AF-E9RZS0-F1
#
_cell.length_a   1.000
_cell.length_b   1.000
_cell.length_c   1.000
_cell.angle_alpha   90.00
_cell.angle_beta   90.00
_cell.angle_gamma   90.00
#
_symmetry.space_group_name_H-M   'P 1'
#
loop_
_entity.id
_entity.type
_entity.pdbx_description
1 polymer ?
#
loop_
_entity_poly.entity_id
_entity_poly.type
_entity_poly.pdbx_seq_one_letter_code
_entity_poly.pdbx_strand_id
1 'polypeptide(L)' 'HKAVKSLKGYTSKVLRNEYPSLKTRMPSLWTNSYFVSTVGGAPLDVIKQYIENQKTSQRQKDKLG' A
#
# COMPACT_ATOMS: atom_id res chain seq x y z
N HIS A 1 -5.67 2.76 0.37
CA HIS A 1 -6.95 2.49 -0.31
C HIS A 1 -6.90 2.45 -1.85
N LYS A 2 -6.04 3.20 -2.56
CA LYS A 2 -6.05 3.25 -4.03
C LYS A 2 -5.84 1.89 -4.70
N ALA A 3 -4.83 1.12 -4.28
CA ALA A 3 -4.50 -0.17 -4.89
C ALA A 3 -5.68 -1.17 -4.84
N VAL A 4 -6.21 -1.42 -3.64
CA VAL A 4 -7.33 -2.36 -3.45
C VAL A 4 -8.59 -1.92 -4.19
N LYS A 5 -8.89 -0.60 -4.22
CA LYS A 5 -10.03 -0.06 -4.96
C LYS A 5 -9.89 -0.30 -6.47
N SER A 6 -8.70 -0.03 -7.02
CA SER A 6 -8.42 -0.26 -8.44
C SER A 6 -8.51 -1.74 -8.81
N LEU A 7 -7.93 -2.63 -7.98
CA LEU A 7 -7.99 -4.08 -8.19
C LEU A 7 -9.42 -4.61 -8.18
N LYS A 8 -10.20 -4.27 -7.14
CA LYS A 8 -11.61 -4.70 -7.02
C LYS A 8 -12.46 -4.15 -8.17
N GLY A 9 -12.24 -2.90 -8.58
CA GLY A 9 -12.96 -2.29 -9.70
C GLY A 9 -12.63 -2.95 -11.04
N TYR A 10 -11.34 -3.12 -11.35
CA TYR A 10 -10.88 -3.71 -12.60
C TYR A 10 -11.34 -5.17 -12.74
N THR A 11 -11.11 -5.99 -11.71
CA THR A 11 -11.52 -7.40 -11.73
C THR A 11 -13.03 -7.57 -11.82
N SER A 12 -13.82 -6.73 -11.14
CA SER A 12 -15.28 -6.69 -11.27
C SER A 12 -15.72 -6.44 -12.72
N LYS A 13 -15.07 -5.50 -13.43
CA LYS A 13 -15.39 -5.19 -14.82
C LYS A 13 -15.04 -6.35 -15.75
N VAL A 14 -13.83 -6.89 -15.65
CA VAL A 14 -13.34 -7.96 -16.54
C VAL A 14 -14.18 -9.22 -16.36
N LEU A 15 -14.32 -9.72 -15.13
CA LEU A 15 -15.02 -10.98 -14.85
C LEU A 15 -16.51 -10.91 -15.20
N ARG A 16 -17.16 -9.76 -15.03
CA ARG A 16 -18.58 -9.61 -15.41
C ARG A 16 -18.80 -9.46 -16.91
N ASN A 17 -17.77 -9.13 -17.67
CA ASN A 17 -17.84 -9.15 -19.13
C ASN A 17 -17.59 -10.55 -19.66
N GLU A 18 -16.67 -11.30 -19.05
CA GLU A 18 -16.36 -12.68 -19.42
C GLU A 18 -17.45 -13.67 -18.99
N TYR A 19 -18.09 -13.43 -17.85
CA TYR A 19 -19.13 -14.30 -17.29
C TYR A 19 -20.44 -13.51 -17.06
N PRO A 20 -21.33 -13.42 -18.07
CA PRO A 20 -22.58 -12.67 -17.98
C PRO A 20 -23.50 -13.11 -16.83
N SER A 21 -23.46 -14.39 -16.45
CA SER A 21 -24.23 -14.93 -15.31
C SER A 21 -23.92 -14.22 -13.98
N LEU A 22 -22.72 -13.64 -13.82
CA LEU A 22 -22.34 -12.87 -12.64
C LEU A 22 -23.04 -11.50 -12.56
N LYS A 23 -23.51 -10.95 -13.69
CA LYS A 23 -24.32 -9.72 -13.69
C LYS A 23 -25.73 -9.99 -13.20
N THR A 24 -26.30 -11.15 -13.57
CA THR A 24 -27.68 -11.50 -13.24
C THR A 24 -27.84 -11.99 -11.81
N ARG A 25 -26.84 -12.71 -11.28
CA ARG A 25 -26.94 -13.34 -9.95
C ARG A 25 -26.54 -12.43 -8.79
N MET A 26 -25.77 -11.37 -9.03
CA MET A 26 -25.19 -10.55 -7.96
C MET A 26 -25.08 -9.07 -8.35
N PRO A 27 -25.54 -8.12 -7.50
CA PRO A 27 -25.47 -6.68 -7.78
C PRO A 27 -24.03 -6.13 -7.74
N SER A 28 -23.16 -6.64 -6.85
CA SER A 28 -21.72 -6.33 -6.83
C SER A 28 -20.88 -7.62 -6.76
N LEU A 29 -19.70 -7.63 -7.40
CA LEU A 29 -18.80 -8.79 -7.35
C LEU A 29 -18.00 -8.82 -6.04
N TRP A 30 -17.66 -7.64 -5.54
CA TRP A 30 -16.96 -7.47 -4.28
C TRP A 30 -17.80 -6.61 -3.33
N THR A 31 -17.77 -6.94 -2.04
CA THR A 31 -18.31 -6.06 -0.99
C THR A 31 -17.42 -4.83 -0.82
N ASN A 32 -17.86 -3.81 -0.07
CA ASN A 32 -17.04 -2.61 0.16
C ASN A 32 -15.82 -2.91 1.05
N SER A 33 -15.94 -3.88 1.95
CA SER A 33 -14.92 -4.25 2.92
C SER A 33 -13.69 -4.91 2.30
N TYR A 34 -12.55 -4.78 2.96
CA TYR A 34 -11.35 -5.54 2.69
C TYR A 34 -10.45 -5.53 3.94
N PHE A 35 -9.62 -6.56 4.08
CA PHE A 35 -8.61 -6.66 5.13
C PHE A 35 -7.21 -6.57 4.50
N VAL A 36 -6.33 -5.81 5.14
CA VAL A 36 -4.92 -5.67 4.77
C VAL A 36 -4.11 -5.74 6.05
N SER A 37 -3.09 -6.59 6.05
CA SER A 37 -2.06 -6.63 7.08
C SER A 37 -0.69 -6.64 6.42
N THR A 38 0.24 -5.87 6.95
CA THR A 38 1.63 -5.87 6.48
C THR A 38 2.34 -7.11 7.01
N VAL A 39 2.96 -7.87 6.11
CA VAL A 39 3.85 -8.97 6.50
C VAL A 39 5.29 -8.49 6.44
N GLY A 40 6.05 -8.73 7.52
CA GLY A 40 7.43 -8.28 7.67
C GLY A 40 7.57 -6.97 8.45
N GLY A 41 8.16 -7.03 9.65
CA GLY A 41 8.80 -5.85 10.25
C GLY A 41 10.01 -5.45 9.42
N ALA A 42 10.46 -4.18 9.52
CA ALA A 42 11.71 -3.78 8.87
C ALA A 42 12.85 -4.64 9.46
N PRO A 43 13.60 -5.39 8.63
CA PRO A 43 14.82 -6.04 9.08
C PRO A 43 15.70 -5.01 9.78
N LEU A 44 16.38 -5.39 10.87
CA LEU A 44 17.25 -4.48 11.61
C LEU A 44 18.25 -3.77 10.69
N ASP A 45 18.69 -4.45 9.64
CA ASP A 45 19.58 -3.90 8.60
C ASP A 45 18.95 -2.72 7.85
N VAL A 46 17.66 -2.76 7.54
CA VAL A 46 16.95 -1.67 6.85
C VAL A 46 16.79 -0.45 7.76
N ILE A 47 16.56 -0.67 9.06
CA ILE A 47 16.50 0.41 10.06
C ILE A 47 17.87 1.05 10.23
N LYS A 48 18.94 0.23 10.30
CA LYS A 48 20.32 0.70 10.40
C LYS A 48 20.72 1.53 9.18
N GLN A 49 20.41 1.03 7.98
CA GLN A 49 20.67 1.72 6.73
C GLN A 49 19.85 3.02 6.59
N TYR A 50 18.63 3.07 7.13
CA TYR A 50 17.83 4.29 7.19
C TYR A 50 18.45 5.34 8.14
N ILE A 51 18.95 4.93 9.31
CA ILE A 51 19.61 5.83 10.28
C ILE A 51 20.93 6.36 9.72
N GLU A 52 21.76 5.50 9.11
CA GLU A 52 23.05 5.88 8.53
C GLU A 52 22.91 6.87 7.35
N ASN A 53 21.86 6.72 6.54
CA ASN A 53 21.59 7.59 5.39
C ASN A 53 20.79 8.86 5.74
N GLN A 54 20.35 9.02 6.99
CA GLN A 54 19.75 10.28 7.43
C GLN A 54 20.82 11.36 7.50
N LYS A 55 20.61 12.45 6.73
CA LYS A 55 21.45 13.64 6.80
C LYS A 55 21.38 14.21 8.22
N THR A 56 22.45 14.06 9.00
CA THR A 56 22.60 14.79 10.25
C THR A 56 22.66 16.28 9.93
N SER A 57 21.68 17.03 10.43
CA SER A 57 21.74 18.49 10.46
C SER A 57 23.03 18.90 11.18
N GLN A 58 24.07 19.29 10.44
CA GLN A 58 25.20 19.99 11.03
C GLN A 58 24.73 21.39 11.38
N ARG A 59 24.19 21.53 12.59
CA ARG A 59 24.10 22.84 13.23
C ARG A 59 25.54 23.24 13.54
N GLN A 60 26.14 24.09 12.70
CA GLN A 60 27.46 24.69 12.93
C GLN A 60 27.48 25.26 14.36
N LYS A 61 28.24 24.64 15.26
CA LYS A 61 28.65 25.25 16.52
C LYS A 61 29.83 26.18 16.23
N ASP A 62 29.59 27.19 15.41
CA ASP A 62 30.55 28.28 15.26
C ASP A 62 30.14 29.41 16.20
N LYS A 63 31.10 29.84 17.02
CA LYS A 63 31.09 30.91 18.04
C LYS A 63 30.83 30.47 19.48
N LEU A 64 31.84 29.83 20.09
CA LEU A 64 32.33 30.27 21.39
C LEU A 64 33.84 30.03 21.45
N GLY A 65 34.60 31.11 21.54
CA GLY A 65 36.07 31.15 21.47
C GLY A 65 36.51 32.43 20.79
#